data_AF-R9MHI9-F1
#
_entry.id   AF-R9MHI9-F1
#
_cell.length_a   1.000
_cell.length_b   1.000
_cell.length_c   1.000
_cell.angle_alpha   90.00
_cell.angle_beta   90.00
_cell.angle_gamma   90.00
#
_symmetry.space_group_name_H-M   'P 1'
#
loop_
_entity.id
_entity.type
_entity.pdbx_description
1 polymer ?
#
loop_
_entity_poly.entity_id
_entity_poly.type
_entity_poly.pdbx_seq_one_letter_code
_entity_poly.pdbx_strand_id
1 'polypeptide(L)'
;MGFFDRLRKKKSMTASQENAVQAGQPIFSNGEKEEIISIMGRIKEYGTYAGKVNAGEIPYDDIDMCSLAYVEDDLYDKICDKIARLHIEYAEPIFYEKNESVYR
;
A
#
# COMPACT_ATOMS: atom_id res chain seq x y z
N MET A 1 5.16 28.86 -11.01
CA MET A 1 4.74 27.51 -10.56
C MET A 1 4.58 26.62 -11.79
N GLY A 2 5.41 25.58 -11.92
CA GLY A 2 5.41 24.69 -13.08
C GLY A 2 4.21 23.74 -13.10
N PHE A 3 3.86 23.21 -14.28
CA PHE A 3 2.83 22.17 -14.45
C PHE A 3 3.11 20.93 -13.56
N PHE A 4 4.38 20.55 -13.46
CA PHE A 4 4.85 19.45 -12.61
C PHE A 4 4.71 19.74 -11.11
N ASP A 5 4.91 20.99 -10.66
CA ASP A 5 4.68 21.38 -9.25
C ASP A 5 3.20 21.22 -8.86
N ARG A 6 2.29 21.55 -9.79
CA ARG A 6 0.84 21.40 -9.57
C ARG A 6 0.40 19.94 -9.50
N LEU A 7 1.02 19.07 -10.31
CA LEU A 7 0.77 17.61 -10.25
C LEU A 7 1.29 17.00 -8.95
N ARG A 8 2.49 17.39 -8.51
CA ARG A 8 3.10 16.92 -7.26
C ARG A 8 2.27 17.35 -6.05
N LYS A 9 1.76 18.60 -6.05
CA LYS A 9 0.86 19.13 -5.01
C LYS A 9 -0.53 18.47 -5.02
N LYS A 10 -1.09 18.15 -6.20
CA LYS A 10 -2.35 17.38 -6.31
C LYS A 10 -2.19 15.95 -5.77
N LYS A 11 -1.14 15.22 -6.14
CA LYS A 11 -0.85 13.86 -5.62
C LYS A 11 -0.63 13.83 -4.11
N SER A 12 0.04 14.85 -3.57
CA SER A 12 0.26 15.00 -2.13
C SER A 12 -1.02 15.29 -1.34
N MET A 13 -1.99 16.00 -1.91
CA MET A 13 -3.27 16.29 -1.25
C MET A 13 -4.25 15.10 -1.33
N THR A 14 -4.24 14.32 -2.41
CA THR A 14 -5.12 13.14 -2.56
C THR A 14 -4.68 11.95 -1.72
N ALA A 15 -3.38 11.67 -1.60
CA ALA A 15 -2.88 10.54 -0.81
C ALA A 15 -3.14 10.68 0.70
N SER A 16 -3.17 11.90 1.23
CA SER A 16 -3.55 12.16 2.63
C SER A 16 -5.07 12.05 2.86
N GLN A 17 -5.89 12.32 1.83
CA GLN A 17 -7.34 12.16 1.89
C GLN A 17 -7.77 10.70 1.69
N GLU A 18 -7.12 9.93 0.83
CA GLU A 18 -7.43 8.51 0.57
C GLU A 18 -7.17 7.62 1.80
N ASN A 19 -6.05 7.84 2.52
CA ASN A 19 -5.77 7.12 3.77
C ASN A 19 -6.81 7.41 4.88
N ALA A 20 -7.31 8.65 4.94
CA ALA A 20 -8.37 9.03 5.89
C ALA A 20 -9.74 8.44 5.53
N VAL A 21 -10.03 8.28 4.24
CA VAL A 21 -11.27 7.68 3.74
C VAL A 21 -11.33 6.17 4.05
N GLN A 22 -10.20 5.46 3.98
CA GLN A 22 -10.14 4.03 4.28
C GLN A 22 -10.24 3.74 5.78
N ALA A 23 -9.62 4.57 6.63
CA ALA A 23 -9.78 4.51 8.10
C ALA A 23 -11.17 4.96 8.59
N GLY A 24 -11.92 5.71 7.76
CA GLY A 24 -13.29 6.15 8.05
C GLY A 24 -14.35 5.07 7.80
N GLN A 25 -14.00 3.93 7.20
CA GLN A 25 -14.99 2.90 6.90
C GLN A 25 -15.50 2.22 8.19
N PRO A 26 -16.83 2.06 8.36
CA PRO A 26 -17.41 1.47 9.56
C PRO A 26 -17.24 -0.06 9.65
N ILE A 27 -16.69 -0.66 8.60
CA ILE A 27 -16.51 -2.11 8.43
C ILE A 27 -15.31 -2.64 9.22
N PHE A 28 -14.37 -1.76 9.58
CA PHE A 28 -13.16 -2.12 10.30
C PHE A 28 -13.26 -1.68 11.77
N SER A 29 -12.80 -2.54 12.67
CA SER A 29 -12.54 -2.18 14.07
C SER A 29 -11.40 -1.16 14.18
N ASN A 30 -11.29 -0.50 15.34
CA ASN A 30 -10.21 0.46 15.57
C ASN A 30 -8.82 -0.20 15.49
N GLY A 31 -8.67 -1.44 15.97
CA GLY A 31 -7.42 -2.18 15.85
C GLY A 31 -7.06 -2.49 14.40
N GLU A 32 -8.03 -2.92 13.58
CA GLU A 32 -7.80 -3.16 12.15
C GLU A 32 -7.45 -1.87 11.40
N LYS A 33 -8.04 -0.73 11.79
CA LYS A 33 -7.71 0.57 11.20
C LYS A 33 -6.27 0.98 11.50
N GLU A 34 -5.80 0.78 12.72
CA GLU A 34 -4.41 1.06 13.09
C GLU A 34 -3.43 0.17 12.32
N GLU A 35 -3.75 -1.12 12.14
CA GLU A 35 -2.96 -2.04 11.32
C GLU A 35 -2.91 -1.58 9.84
N ILE A 36 -4.06 -1.21 9.26
CA ILE A 36 -4.13 -0.72 7.88
C ILE A 36 -3.28 0.54 7.72
N ILE A 37 -3.37 1.49 8.66
CA ILE A 37 -2.57 2.72 8.64
C ILE A 37 -1.07 2.39 8.71
N SER A 38 -0.68 1.43 9.56
CA SER A 38 0.71 0.99 9.69
C SER A 38 1.24 0.40 8.38
N ILE A 39 0.48 -0.49 7.74
CA ILE A 39 0.84 -1.09 6.45
C ILE A 39 0.96 -0.02 5.36
N MET A 40 0.00 0.91 5.27
CA MET A 40 0.04 2.01 4.29
C MET A 40 1.23 2.95 4.52
N GLY A 41 1.58 3.20 5.79
CA GLY A 41 2.78 3.95 6.16
C GLY A 41 4.05 3.29 5.61
N ARG A 42 4.20 1.99 5.87
CA ARG A 42 5.33 1.17 5.39
C ARG A 42 5.46 1.19 3.86
N ILE A 43 4.35 0.97 3.14
CA ILE A 43 4.32 1.02 1.67
C ILE A 43 4.78 2.38 1.16
N LYS A 44 4.31 3.46 1.79
CA LYS A 44 4.67 4.83 1.42
C LYS A 44 6.15 5.12 1.69
N GLU A 45 6.70 4.63 2.79
CA GLU A 45 8.12 4.78 3.11
C GLU A 45 8.99 4.10 2.04
N TYR A 46 8.68 2.85 1.67
CA TYR A 46 9.43 2.13 0.62
C TYR A 46 9.28 2.78 -0.75
N GLY A 47 8.07 3.20 -1.12
CA GLY A 47 7.86 3.96 -2.36
C GLY A 47 8.62 5.29 -2.40
N THR A 48 8.75 5.95 -1.25
CA THR A 48 9.54 7.19 -1.13
C THR A 48 11.04 6.90 -1.24
N TYR A 49 11.52 5.84 -0.58
CA TYR A 49 12.90 5.40 -0.64
C TYR A 49 13.31 5.03 -2.07
N ALA A 50 12.53 4.19 -2.74
CA ALA A 50 12.74 3.83 -4.14
C ALA A 50 12.75 5.06 -5.06
N GLY A 51 11.87 6.04 -4.80
CA GLY A 51 11.86 7.32 -5.50
C GLY A 51 13.17 8.10 -5.36
N LYS A 52 13.76 8.14 -4.16
CA LYS A 52 15.05 8.79 -3.89
C LYS A 52 16.21 8.07 -4.58
N VAL A 53 16.22 6.73 -4.54
CA VAL A 53 17.22 5.93 -5.27
C VAL A 53 17.15 6.22 -6.76
N ASN A 54 15.95 6.20 -7.35
CA ASN A 54 15.77 6.47 -8.78
C ASN A 54 16.12 7.92 -9.17
N ALA A 55 16.03 8.86 -8.23
CA ALA A 55 16.47 10.24 -8.42
C ALA A 55 18.00 10.42 -8.29
N GLY A 56 18.74 9.37 -7.90
CA GLY A 56 20.17 9.42 -7.65
C GLY A 56 20.55 10.16 -6.36
N GLU A 57 19.59 10.36 -5.44
CA GLU A 57 19.83 11.03 -4.16
C GLU A 57 20.56 10.12 -3.15
N ILE A 58 20.56 8.81 -3.40
CA ILE A 58 21.22 7.79 -2.59
C ILE A 58 22.37 7.19 -3.41
N PRO A 59 23.63 7.23 -2.91
CA PRO A 59 24.76 6.59 -3.56
C PRO A 59 24.53 5.09 -3.73
N TYR A 60 25.02 4.51 -4.82
CA TYR A 60 24.77 3.09 -5.16
C TYR A 60 25.21 2.12 -4.06
N ASP A 61 26.35 2.40 -3.43
CA ASP A 61 26.91 1.55 -2.36
C ASP A 61 26.11 1.64 -1.05
N ASP A 62 25.28 2.68 -0.90
CA ASP A 62 24.42 2.91 0.27
C ASP A 62 22.96 2.46 0.02
N ILE A 63 22.68 1.87 -1.15
CA ILE A 63 21.35 1.37 -1.47
C ILE A 63 21.07 0.10 -0.66
N ASP A 64 20.07 0.19 0.20
CA ASP A 64 19.46 -0.96 0.83
C ASP A 64 18.48 -1.63 -0.15
N MET A 65 18.91 -2.78 -0.68
CA MET A 65 18.13 -3.59 -1.61
C MET A 65 16.84 -4.13 -0.95
N CYS A 66 16.83 -4.34 0.38
CA CYS A 66 15.64 -4.82 1.11
C CYS A 66 14.55 -3.75 1.22
N SER A 67 14.92 -2.47 1.20
CA SER A 67 13.98 -1.34 1.18
C SER A 67 13.46 -1.00 -0.23
N LEU A 68 14.08 -1.56 -1.28
CA LEU A 68 13.70 -1.39 -2.69
C LEU A 68 12.74 -2.47 -3.17
N ALA A 69 13.08 -3.71 -2.87
CA ALA A 69 12.29 -4.87 -3.21
C ALA A 69 11.67 -5.34 -1.90
N TYR A 70 10.34 -5.32 -1.80
CA TYR A 70 9.53 -5.75 -0.66
C TYR A 70 9.77 -7.24 -0.26
N VAL A 71 11.02 -7.61 0.05
CA VAL A 71 11.57 -8.97 -0.11
C VAL A 71 11.74 -9.72 1.22
N GLU A 72 11.91 -9.02 2.35
CA GLU A 72 12.01 -9.67 3.66
C GLU A 72 10.75 -9.46 4.49
N ASP A 73 10.07 -10.55 4.90
CA ASP A 73 9.13 -10.69 6.03
C ASP A 73 8.27 -9.45 6.38
N ASP A 74 7.86 -8.68 5.39
CA ASP A 74 7.29 -7.36 5.62
C ASP A 74 5.87 -7.26 5.11
N LEU A 75 5.70 -7.12 3.79
CA LEU A 75 4.39 -6.80 3.24
C LEU A 75 3.68 -8.05 2.74
N TYR A 76 4.35 -8.86 1.93
CA TYR A 76 3.73 -10.03 1.34
C TYR A 76 3.43 -11.11 2.38
N ASP A 77 4.32 -11.33 3.35
CA ASP A 77 4.07 -12.29 4.42
C ASP A 77 2.94 -11.84 5.34
N LYS A 78 2.88 -10.55 5.70
CA LYS A 78 1.73 -10.00 6.45
C LYS A 78 0.42 -10.11 5.68
N ILE A 79 0.44 -9.87 4.36
CA ILE A 79 -0.75 -10.04 3.51
C ILE A 79 -1.13 -11.52 3.44
N CYS A 80 -0.18 -12.42 3.22
CA CYS A 80 -0.41 -13.86 3.15
C CYS A 80 -0.97 -14.41 4.46
N ASP A 81 -0.41 -14.04 5.61
CA ASP A 81 -0.91 -14.42 6.93
C ASP A 81 -2.36 -13.95 7.15
N LYS A 82 -2.68 -12.74 6.72
CA LYS A 82 -4.04 -12.20 6.85
C LYS A 82 -5.02 -12.90 5.90
N ILE A 83 -4.63 -13.18 4.65
CA ILE A 83 -5.43 -13.98 3.70
C ILE A 83 -5.65 -15.38 4.26
N ALA A 84 -4.62 -16.01 4.84
CA ALA A 84 -4.72 -17.33 5.44
C ALA A 84 -5.70 -17.33 6.63
N ARG A 85 -5.62 -16.33 7.53
CA ARG A 85 -6.59 -16.17 8.62
C ARG A 85 -8.02 -15.98 8.12
N LEU A 86 -8.21 -15.11 7.12
CA LEU A 86 -9.51 -14.90 6.47
C LEU A 86 -10.07 -16.20 5.89
N HIS A 87 -9.22 -17.01 5.25
CA HIS A 87 -9.65 -18.30 4.70
C HIS A 87 -10.02 -19.31 5.79
N ILE A 88 -9.31 -19.32 6.92
CA ILE A 88 -9.65 -20.18 8.07
C ILE A 88 -10.98 -19.74 8.69
N GLU A 89 -11.21 -18.44 8.85
CA GLU A 89 -12.41 -17.88 9.47
C GLU A 89 -13.63 -17.97 8.56
N TYR A 90 -13.44 -17.85 7.25
CA TYR A 90 -14.46 -17.93 6.21
C TYR A 90 -14.09 -18.99 5.17
N ALA A 91 -14.19 -20.27 5.57
CA ALA A 91 -13.86 -21.41 4.72
C ALA A 91 -14.83 -21.61 3.53
N GLU A 92 -15.98 -20.94 3.55
CA GLU A 92 -16.93 -21.00 2.43
C GLU A 92 -16.37 -20.27 1.20
N PRO A 93 -16.48 -20.85 -0.01
CA PRO A 93 -16.07 -20.18 -1.23
C PRO A 93 -16.81 -18.86 -1.42
N ILE A 94 -16.08 -17.78 -1.69
CA ILE A 94 -16.70 -16.52 -2.13
C ILE A 94 -17.25 -16.75 -3.54
N PHE A 95 -18.58 -16.80 -3.66
CA PHE A 95 -19.24 -16.88 -4.96
C PHE A 95 -19.06 -15.55 -5.69
N TYR A 96 -18.44 -15.61 -6.87
CA TYR A 96 -18.35 -14.47 -7.77
C TYR A 96 -18.80 -14.88 -9.18
N GLU A 97 -19.49 -13.98 -9.87
CA GLU A 97 -19.80 -14.12 -11.29
C GLU A 97 -18.87 -13.20 -12.09
N LYS A 98 -18.41 -13.70 -13.25
CA LYS A 98 -17.59 -12.89 -14.15
C LYS A 98 -18.46 -11.76 -14.71
N ASN A 99 -18.10 -10.51 -14.42
CA ASN A 99 -18.75 -9.37 -15.02
C ASN A 99 -18.25 -9.18 -16.47
N GLU A 100 -19.07 -9.52 -17.46
CA GLU A 100 -18.73 -9.40 -18.88
C GLU A 100 -18.51 -7.94 -19.33
N SER A 101 -18.99 -6.95 -18.58
CA SER A 101 -18.80 -5.54 -18.91
C SER A 101 -17.42 -4.99 -18.52
N VAL A 102 -16.66 -5.72 -17.70
CA VAL A 102 -15.30 -5.33 -17.31
C VAL A 102 -14.33 -5.95 -18.31
N TYR A 103 -13.90 -5.14 -19.28
CA TYR A 103 -12.84 -5.53 -20.23
C TYR A 103 -11.49 -5.52 -19.51
N ARG A 104 -10.75 -6.63 -19.63
CA ARG A 104 -9.37 -6.78 -19.14
C ARG A 104 -8.36 -6.18 -20.11
#